data_AF-A0A964QEF9-F1
#
_entry.id   AF-A0A964QEF9-F1
#
_cell.length_a   1.000
_cell.length_b   1.000
_cell.length_c   1.000
_cell.angle_alpha   90.00
_cell.angle_beta   90.00
_cell.angle_gamma   90.00
#
_symmetry.space_group_name_H-M   'P 1'
#
loop_
_entity.id
_entity.type
_entity.pdbx_description
1 polymer ?
#
loop_
_entity_poly.entity_id
_entity_poly.type
_entity_poly.pdbx_seq_one_letter_code
_entity_poly.pdbx_strand_id
1 'polypeptide(L)'
;MRASRAVLLLVAILVSTSGCRSLAPGLFGEKRARPTIQIDVTNLNFQDATLHAYRNGERHRLGTVTGKGSATFSLEWRIAVPLQIEVDLLAGGRCTTRAMVVDPGTQIQLQIEVDIRRMVDCSRSGV
;
A
#
# COMPACT_ATOMS: atom_id res chain seq x y z
N MET A 1 12.68 -70.98 -32.75
CA MET A 1 13.31 -69.65 -32.89
C MET A 1 12.97 -68.84 -31.64
N ARG A 2 13.98 -68.53 -30.83
CA ARG A 2 13.84 -67.88 -29.52
C ARG A 2 13.77 -66.37 -29.76
N ALA A 3 12.57 -65.80 -29.72
CA ALA A 3 12.40 -64.36 -29.79
C ALA A 3 13.07 -63.73 -28.57
N SER A 4 14.10 -62.93 -28.82
CA SER A 4 14.95 -62.29 -27.83
C SER A 4 14.13 -61.39 -26.90
N ARG A 5 14.38 -61.50 -25.60
CA ARG A 5 13.84 -60.67 -24.50
C ARG A 5 13.97 -59.15 -24.71
N ALA A 6 14.71 -58.72 -25.74
CA ALA A 6 14.93 -57.32 -26.11
C ALA A 6 13.68 -56.60 -26.66
N VAL A 7 12.69 -57.32 -27.22
CA VAL A 7 11.49 -56.69 -27.82
C VAL A 7 10.48 -56.24 -26.76
N LEU A 8 10.50 -56.84 -25.57
CA LEU A 8 9.55 -56.52 -24.50
C LEU A 8 9.87 -55.23 -23.73
N LEU A 9 11.07 -54.65 -23.90
CA LEU A 9 11.47 -53.44 -23.17
C LEU A 9 11.13 -52.12 -23.88
N LEU A 10 10.78 -52.16 -25.18
CA LEU A 10 10.54 -50.94 -25.97
C LEU A 10 9.11 -50.38 -25.87
N VAL A 11 8.15 -51.14 -25.34
CA VAL A 11 6.73 -50.70 -25.27
C VAL A 11 6.42 -50.00 -23.93
N ALA A 12 7.27 -50.13 -22.92
CA ALA A 12 6.99 -49.61 -21.58
C ALA A 12 7.30 -48.11 -21.37
N ILE A 13 7.93 -47.42 -22.33
CA ILE A 13 8.44 -46.05 -22.14
C ILE A 13 7.48 -44.98 -22.69
N LEU A 14 6.41 -45.34 -23.38
CA LEU A 14 5.52 -44.38 -24.06
C LEU A 14 4.27 -43.93 -23.27
N VAL A 15 4.12 -44.31 -21.99
CA VAL A 15 2.94 -43.96 -21.17
C VAL A 15 3.33 -43.11 -19.95
N SER A 16 3.91 -41.93 -20.17
CA SER A 16 4.25 -41.01 -19.05
C SER A 16 4.04 -39.52 -19.35
N THR A 17 3.15 -39.16 -20.28
CA THR A 17 2.76 -37.76 -20.50
C THR A 17 1.28 -37.51 -20.21
N SER A 18 0.80 -38.04 -19.08
CA SER A 18 -0.44 -37.54 -18.46
C SER A 18 -0.12 -36.20 -17.78
N GLY A 19 -0.30 -35.12 -18.52
CA GLY A 19 -0.04 -33.75 -18.06
C GLY A 19 -0.86 -33.40 -16.83
N CYS A 20 -0.18 -32.94 -15.78
CA CYS A 20 -0.80 -32.10 -14.75
C CYS A 20 -1.26 -30.80 -15.43
N ARG A 21 -2.52 -30.77 -15.84
CA ARG A 21 -3.19 -29.57 -16.28
C ARG A 21 -3.42 -28.73 -15.02
N SER A 22 -2.55 -27.75 -14.77
CA SER A 22 -2.71 -26.75 -13.70
C SER A 22 -4.04 -26.02 -13.89
N LEU A 23 -5.08 -26.52 -13.23
CA LEU A 23 -6.44 -26.01 -13.30
C LEU A 23 -6.70 -25.07 -12.11
N ALA A 24 -6.76 -23.79 -12.45
CA ALA A 24 -7.40 -22.65 -11.79
C ALA A 24 -6.82 -22.12 -10.46
N PRO A 25 -6.31 -20.86 -10.43
CA PRO A 25 -6.22 -20.10 -9.20
C PRO A 25 -7.64 -19.76 -8.72
N GLY A 26 -7.97 -20.05 -7.46
CA GLY A 26 -9.23 -19.64 -6.85
C GLY A 26 -9.85 -20.57 -5.79
N LEU A 27 -9.29 -21.75 -5.56
CA LEU A 27 -9.82 -22.70 -4.54
C LEU A 27 -9.54 -22.31 -3.09
N PHE A 28 -8.55 -21.44 -2.86
CA PHE A 28 -8.39 -20.75 -1.58
C PHE A 28 -9.06 -19.39 -1.74
N GLY A 29 -10.21 -19.22 -1.08
CA GLY A 29 -11.04 -18.02 -1.20
C GLY A 29 -10.18 -16.77 -1.31
N GLU A 30 -10.22 -16.14 -2.47
CA GLU A 30 -9.57 -14.87 -2.73
C GLU A 30 -10.08 -13.93 -1.64
N LYS A 31 -9.25 -13.66 -0.63
CA LYS A 31 -9.53 -12.61 0.33
C LYS A 31 -9.58 -11.37 -0.53
N ARG A 32 -10.79 -10.94 -0.92
CA ARG A 32 -10.98 -9.68 -1.65
C ARG A 32 -10.16 -8.65 -0.90
N ALA A 33 -9.12 -8.14 -1.57
CA ALA A 33 -8.25 -7.14 -0.98
C ALA A 33 -9.17 -6.03 -0.49
N ARG A 34 -9.08 -5.71 0.80
CA ARG A 34 -9.88 -4.62 1.32
C ARG A 34 -9.45 -3.36 0.58
N PRO A 35 -10.39 -2.55 0.09
CA PRO A 35 -10.00 -1.35 -0.62
C PRO A 35 -9.16 -0.46 0.31
N THR A 36 -8.04 0.03 -0.20
CA THR A 36 -7.10 0.90 0.51
C THR A 36 -6.84 2.16 -0.29
N ILE A 37 -6.39 3.21 0.39
CA ILE A 37 -5.72 4.35 -0.23
C ILE A 37 -4.22 4.26 0.06
N GLN A 38 -3.41 4.82 -0.82
CA GLN A 38 -1.97 4.98 -0.62
C GLN A 38 -1.63 6.45 -0.43
N ILE A 39 -0.73 6.73 0.52
CA ILE A 39 -0.28 8.08 0.83
C ILE A 39 1.25 8.07 0.72
N ASP A 40 1.75 8.63 -0.37
CA ASP A 40 3.18 8.79 -0.63
C ASP A 40 3.64 10.12 -0.08
N VAL A 41 4.50 10.06 0.91
CA VAL A 41 4.96 11.23 1.66
C VAL A 41 6.41 11.48 1.31
N THR A 42 6.72 12.71 0.93
CA THR A 42 8.09 13.19 0.79
C THR A 42 8.32 14.30 1.81
N ASN A 43 9.21 14.05 2.77
CA ASN A 43 9.64 15.02 3.74
C ASN A 43 10.90 15.75 3.24
N LEU A 44 10.74 17.02 2.88
CA LEU A 44 11.87 17.89 2.57
C LEU A 44 12.45 18.56 3.83
N ASN A 45 11.73 18.49 4.95
CA ASN A 45 12.21 18.96 6.24
C ASN A 45 13.32 18.03 6.78
N PHE A 46 14.22 18.59 7.58
CA PHE A 46 15.27 17.80 8.25
C PHE A 46 14.78 17.13 9.53
N GLN A 47 13.63 17.57 10.06
CA GLN A 47 13.03 17.02 11.26
C GLN A 47 12.15 15.81 10.94
N ASP A 48 12.03 14.92 11.91
CA ASP A 48 11.06 13.83 11.87
C ASP A 48 9.64 14.38 11.81
N ALA A 49 8.85 13.82 10.91
CA ALA A 49 7.45 14.16 10.73
C ALA A 49 6.56 12.98 11.12
N THR A 50 5.70 13.14 12.11
CA THR A 50 4.69 12.14 12.45
C THR A 50 3.37 12.49 11.76
N LEU A 51 2.76 11.52 11.09
CA LEU A 51 1.56 11.72 10.29
C LEU A 51 0.34 11.03 10.91
N HIS A 52 -0.79 11.72 10.84
CA HIS A 52 -2.09 11.21 11.23
C HIS A 52 -3.12 11.47 10.14
N ALA A 53 -3.97 10.49 9.86
CA ALA A 53 -5.17 10.64 9.03
C ALA A 53 -6.36 10.97 9.93
N TYR A 54 -7.12 12.00 9.58
CA TYR A 54 -8.41 12.31 10.19
C TYR A 54 -9.53 11.94 9.23
N ARG A 55 -10.43 11.07 9.68
CA ARG A 55 -11.62 10.64 8.93
C ARG A 55 -12.77 10.42 9.89
N ASN A 56 -13.98 10.84 9.54
CA ASN A 56 -15.17 10.65 10.38
C ASN A 56 -14.99 11.08 11.85
N GLY A 57 -14.19 12.13 12.11
CA GLY A 57 -13.88 12.61 13.46
C GLY A 57 -12.86 11.76 14.24
N GLU A 58 -12.34 10.68 13.66
CA GLU A 58 -11.33 9.82 14.26
C GLU A 58 -9.93 10.19 13.75
N ARG A 59 -8.94 10.23 14.66
CA ARG A 59 -7.53 10.44 14.36
C ARG A 59 -6.79 9.10 14.34
N HIS A 60 -6.26 8.72 13.19
CA HIS A 60 -5.53 7.48 13.00
C HIS A 60 -4.06 7.75 12.69
N ARG A 61 -3.13 7.18 13.47
CA ARG A 61 -1.69 7.36 13.23
C ARG A 61 -1.25 6.55 12.00
N LEU A 62 -0.65 7.22 11.03
CA LEU A 62 -0.10 6.57 9.83
C LEU A 62 1.32 6.07 10.08
N GLY A 63 2.18 6.91 10.67
CA GLY A 63 3.58 6.58 10.93
C GLY A 63 4.45 7.82 11.06
N THR A 64 5.75 7.64 10.89
CA THR A 64 6.75 8.72 10.95
C THR A 64 7.67 8.64 9.74
N VAL A 65 7.95 9.79 9.13
CA VAL A 65 9.01 9.95 8.13
C VAL A 65 10.21 10.58 8.82
N THR A 66 11.28 9.81 8.97
CA THR A 66 12.48 10.23 9.68
C THR A 66 13.34 11.16 8.81
N GLY A 67 13.71 12.30 9.37
CA GLY A 67 14.47 13.35 8.71
C GLY A 67 14.00 13.67 7.29
N LYS A 68 14.95 13.99 6.42
CA LYS A 68 14.68 14.18 4.99
C LYS A 68 14.59 12.83 4.29
N GLY A 69 13.42 12.47 3.81
CA GLY A 69 13.18 11.16 3.20
C GLY A 69 11.76 11.01 2.68
N SER A 70 11.40 9.78 2.31
CA SER A 70 10.06 9.45 1.82
C SER A 70 9.54 8.17 2.46
N ALA A 71 8.22 8.06 2.58
CA ALA A 71 7.55 6.86 3.05
C ALA A 71 6.17 6.73 2.40
N THR A 72 5.71 5.50 2.24
CA THR A 72 4.36 5.19 1.73
C THR A 72 3.54 4.57 2.86
N PHE A 73 2.36 5.13 3.11
CA PHE A 73 1.40 4.59 4.07
C PHE A 73 0.17 4.05 3.34
N SER A 74 -0.39 2.96 3.84
CA SER A 74 -1.62 2.37 3.31
C SER A 74 -2.70 2.37 4.39
N LEU A 75 -3.90 2.81 4.02
CA LEU A 75 -5.03 2.91 4.94
C LEU A 75 -6.26 2.24 4.33
N GLU A 76 -6.93 1.36 5.09
CA GLU A 76 -8.19 0.76 4.65
C GLU A 76 -9.25 1.85 4.44
N TRP A 77 -9.87 1.87 3.26
CA TRP A 77 -10.77 2.92 2.81
C TRP A 77 -11.92 2.34 1.97
N ARG A 78 -13.11 2.21 2.58
CA ARG A 78 -14.23 1.48 1.96
C ARG A 78 -15.22 2.34 1.19
N ILE A 79 -15.30 3.61 1.55
CA ILE A 79 -16.31 4.55 1.04
C ILE A 79 -15.65 5.89 0.77
N ALA A 80 -16.21 6.65 -0.17
CA ALA A 80 -15.78 8.01 -0.45
C ALA A 80 -16.19 8.93 0.71
N VAL A 81 -15.21 9.41 1.48
CA VAL A 81 -15.42 10.32 2.61
C VAL A 81 -14.29 11.35 2.70
N PRO A 82 -14.49 12.48 3.40
CA PRO A 82 -13.44 13.44 3.63
C PRO A 82 -12.26 12.86 4.42
N LEU A 83 -11.05 13.14 3.94
CA LEU A 83 -9.78 12.87 4.60
C LEU A 83 -9.06 14.20 4.85
N GLN A 84 -8.48 14.34 6.04
CA GLN A 84 -7.44 15.32 6.32
C GLN A 84 -6.18 14.59 6.78
N ILE A 85 -5.02 15.14 6.45
CA ILE A 85 -3.74 14.62 6.92
C ILE A 85 -3.13 15.68 7.84
N GLU A 86 -2.78 15.27 9.04
CA GLU A 86 -2.02 16.07 9.97
C GLU A 86 -0.56 15.65 9.95
N VAL A 87 0.30 16.66 9.88
CA VAL A 87 1.75 16.55 9.95
C VAL A 87 2.20 17.24 11.24
N ASP A 88 2.89 16.49 12.09
CA ASP A 88 3.46 16.96 13.35
C ASP A 88 4.98 16.84 13.28
N LEU A 89 5.66 17.97 13.11
CA LEU A 89 7.12 18.02 13.10
C LEU A 89 7.65 18.03 14.53
N LEU A 90 8.69 17.23 14.79
CA LEU A 90 9.25 17.03 16.13
C LEU A 90 9.47 18.34 16.93
N ALA A 91 9.96 19.40 16.29
CA ALA A 91 10.13 20.73 16.87
C ALA A 91 9.65 21.87 15.93
N GLY A 92 8.95 21.53 14.84
CA GLY A 92 8.56 22.48 13.78
C GLY A 92 7.09 22.92 13.83
N GLY A 93 6.33 22.35 14.75
CA GLY A 93 4.89 22.60 14.89
C GLY A 93 4.04 21.67 14.03
N ARG A 94 2.74 21.96 14.01
CA ARG A 94 1.71 21.10 13.44
C ARG A 94 0.96 21.78 12.30
N CYS A 95 0.58 20.96 11.33
CA CYS A 95 -0.19 21.35 10.16
C CYS A 95 -1.29 20.33 9.91
N THR A 96 -2.49 20.77 9.55
CA THR A 96 -3.56 19.88 9.07
C THR A 96 -3.99 20.31 7.68
N THR A 97 -4.00 19.37 6.73
CA THR A 97 -4.44 19.67 5.37
C THR A 97 -5.92 20.06 5.33
N ARG A 98 -6.32 20.74 4.26
CA ARG A 98 -7.74 20.87 3.91
C ARG A 98 -8.37 19.49 3.74
N ALA A 99 -9.66 19.40 4.06
CA ALA A 99 -10.43 18.19 3.85
C ALA A 99 -10.66 17.98 2.35
N MET A 100 -10.35 16.77 1.87
CA MET A 100 -10.60 16.35 0.49
C MET A 100 -11.37 15.04 0.51
N VAL A 101 -12.38 14.90 -0.35
CA VAL A 101 -13.09 13.64 -0.53
C VAL A 101 -12.16 12.68 -1.28
N VAL A 102 -11.95 11.50 -0.71
CA VAL A 102 -11.03 10.50 -1.27
C VAL A 102 -11.80 9.23 -1.58
N ASP A 103 -11.63 8.71 -2.79
CA ASP A 103 -12.23 7.44 -3.21
C ASP A 103 -11.35 6.23 -2.84
N PRO A 104 -11.95 5.06 -2.60
CA PRO A 104 -11.23 3.79 -2.52
C PRO A 104 -10.25 3.58 -3.69
N GLY A 105 -9.00 3.20 -3.40
CA GLY A 105 -7.97 3.00 -4.42
C GLY A 105 -7.17 4.26 -4.79
N THR A 106 -7.50 5.42 -4.24
CA THR A 106 -6.77 6.67 -4.51
C THR A 106 -5.33 6.62 -3.99
N GLN A 107 -4.42 7.19 -4.78
CA GLN A 107 -3.04 7.47 -4.39
C GLN A 107 -2.87 8.98 -4.17
N ILE A 108 -2.40 9.35 -2.98
CA ILE A 108 -2.24 10.73 -2.53
C ILE A 108 -0.75 11.02 -2.43
N GLN A 109 -0.32 12.11 -3.04
CA GLN A 109 1.04 12.61 -2.88
C GLN A 109 1.04 13.78 -1.89
N LEU A 110 1.84 13.66 -0.84
CA LEU A 110 2.02 14.67 0.18
C LEU A 110 3.49 15.08 0.24
N GLN A 111 3.77 16.35 -0.03
CA GLN A 111 5.09 16.93 0.18
C GLN A 111 5.07 17.80 1.43
N ILE A 112 5.94 17.47 2.39
CA ILE A 112 6.19 18.29 3.56
C ILE A 112 7.34 19.23 3.21
N GLU A 113 7.05 20.52 3.19
CA GLU A 113 8.02 21.55 2.84
C GLU A 113 9.11 21.73 3.91
N VAL A 114 10.24 22.30 3.48
CA VAL A 114 11.34 22.68 4.40
C VAL A 114 10.85 23.64 5.49
N ASP A 115 9.90 24.52 5.15
CA ASP A 115 9.14 25.34 6.09
C ASP A 115 7.66 24.97 5.98
N ILE A 116 7.10 24.41 7.06
CA ILE A 116 5.71 23.94 7.11
C ILE A 116 4.69 25.05 6.80
N ARG A 117 5.07 26.32 6.98
CA ARG A 117 4.22 27.49 6.66
C ARG A 117 4.05 27.72 5.16
N ARG A 118 4.85 27.05 4.32
CA ARG A 118 4.78 27.16 2.86
C ARG A 118 3.91 26.08 2.21
N MET A 119 3.38 25.13 2.98
CA MET A 119 2.41 24.18 2.45
C MET A 119 1.11 24.89 2.08
N VAL A 120 0.76 24.84 0.79
CA VAL A 120 -0.42 25.51 0.20
C VAL A 120 -1.75 25.07 0.83
N ASP A 121 -1.82 23.81 1.27
CA ASP A 121 -3.04 23.22 1.84
C ASP A 121 -3.06 23.17 3.37
N CYS A 122 -2.15 23.87 4.02
CA CYS A 122 -2.00 23.81 5.47
C CYS A 122 -2.92 24.79 6.20
N SER A 123 -3.89 24.27 6.96
CA SER A 123 -4.52 25.01 8.04
C SER A 123 -3.77 24.72 9.35
N ARG A 124 -3.39 25.78 10.07
CA ARG A 124 -2.61 25.65 11.29
C ARG A 124 -3.54 25.22 12.43
N SER A 125 -3.46 23.95 12.84
CA SER A 125 -4.11 23.48 14.06
C SER A 125 -3.20 23.80 15.24
N GLY A 126 -3.31 25.03 15.75
CA GLY A 126 -2.52 25.51 16.88
C GLY A 126 -3.16 25.20 18.24
N VAL A 127 -2.34 24.74 19.17
CA VAL A 127 -2.23 25.31 20.52
C VAL A 127 -0.76 25.63 20.72
#